data_AF-A0A2V1E6T0-F1
#
_entry.id   AF-A0A2V1E6T0-F1
#
_cell.length_a   1.000
_cell.length_b   1.000
_cell.length_c   1.000
_cell.angle_alpha   90.00
_cell.angle_beta   90.00
_cell.angle_gamma   90.00
#
_symmetry.space_group_name_H-M   'P 1'
#
loop_
_entity.id
_entity.type
_entity.pdbx_description
1 polymer ?
#
loop_
_entity_poly.entity_id
_entity_poly.type
_entity_poly.pdbx_seq_one_letter_code
_entity_poly.pdbx_strand_id
1 'polypeptide(L)'
;MMKTQGSDLQKLMMEVLASNLQIYREVRAVRTQMPAQVLLQEPVLFWDARGHFAPFHLDFVNSAEAFIAVLRVRFKDVGLNKIEKGEFAISEVATKRDIDLLQSWSRCFRPGQKVNMSMIFDLTPENKDNSCPVCGFINSGSSDTEIKWYEGFKGTD
;
A
#
# COMPACT_ATOMS: atom_id res chain seq x y z
N MET A 1 1.32 37.58 26.53
CA MET A 1 1.82 36.20 26.59
C MET A 1 1.29 35.30 25.47
N MET A 2 -0.01 35.32 25.11
CA MET A 2 -0.52 34.53 23.95
C MET A 2 -0.06 35.02 22.56
N LYS A 3 0.17 36.32 22.35
CA LYS A 3 0.58 36.87 21.03
C LYS A 3 2.00 36.45 20.61
N THR A 4 2.91 36.33 21.57
CA THR A 4 4.32 35.92 21.34
C THR A 4 4.42 34.44 20.96
N GLN A 5 3.56 33.60 21.54
CA GLN A 5 3.53 32.18 21.22
C GLN A 5 3.13 31.90 19.76
N GLY A 6 2.24 32.72 19.19
CA GLY A 6 1.85 32.64 17.79
C GLY A 6 2.95 33.09 16.82
N SER A 7 3.70 34.15 17.15
CA SER A 7 4.84 34.60 16.34
C SER A 7 5.99 33.61 16.36
N ASP A 8 6.25 32.99 17.51
CA ASP A 8 7.32 32.00 17.66
C ASP A 8 7.01 30.72 16.86
N LEU A 9 5.74 30.29 16.87
CA LEU A 9 5.29 29.16 16.06
C LEU A 9 5.40 29.45 14.55
N GLN A 10 5.02 30.67 14.11
CA GLN A 10 5.18 31.09 12.72
C GLN A 10 6.64 31.08 12.28
N LYS A 11 7.55 31.56 13.14
CA LYS A 11 8.98 31.56 12.88
C LYS A 11 9.53 30.13 12.72
N LEU A 12 9.18 29.23 13.65
CA LEU A 12 9.55 27.82 13.56
C LEU A 12 9.01 27.17 12.28
N MET A 13 7.76 27.47 11.89
CA MET A 13 7.16 26.91 10.69
C MET A 13 7.87 27.38 9.41
N MET A 14 8.29 28.65 9.38
CA MET A 14 9.09 29.22 8.29
C MET A 14 10.48 28.57 8.20
N GLU A 15 11.13 28.33 9.34
CA GLU A 15 12.43 27.64 9.40
C GLU A 15 12.31 26.19 8.92
N VAL A 16 11.26 25.47 9.34
CA VAL A 16 10.98 24.10 8.87
C VAL A 16 10.71 24.09 7.36
N LEU A 17 9.92 25.03 6.84
CA LEU A 17 9.65 25.14 5.41
C LEU A 17 10.92 25.43 4.62
N ALA A 18 11.77 26.35 5.09
CA ALA A 18 13.04 26.67 4.46
C ALA A 18 13.97 25.45 4.42
N SER A 19 14.08 24.72 5.54
CA SER A 19 14.85 23.49 5.61
C SER A 19 14.33 22.42 4.66
N ASN A 20 13.01 22.22 4.60
CA ASN A 20 12.39 21.25 3.68
C ASN A 20 12.64 21.61 2.21
N LEU A 21 12.59 22.91 1.86
CA LEU A 21 12.91 23.39 0.51
C LEU A 21 14.39 23.15 0.17
N GLN A 22 15.29 23.34 1.12
CA GLN A 22 16.72 23.07 0.92
C GLN A 22 16.96 21.58 0.72
N ILE A 23 16.42 20.71 1.59
CA ILE A 23 16.50 19.26 1.44
C ILE A 23 15.96 18.82 0.07
N TYR A 24 14.80 19.35 -0.33
CA TYR A 24 14.21 19.04 -1.64
C TYR A 24 15.15 19.40 -2.80
N ARG A 25 15.82 20.56 -2.74
CA ARG A 25 16.80 20.98 -3.76
C ARG A 25 17.99 20.02 -3.84
N GLU A 26 18.56 19.66 -2.69
CA GLU A 26 19.70 18.73 -2.64
C GLU A 26 19.32 17.34 -3.17
N VAL A 27 18.18 16.80 -2.74
CA VAL A 27 17.66 15.50 -3.24
C VAL A 27 17.42 15.54 -4.74
N ARG A 28 16.88 16.66 -5.26
CA ARG A 28 16.66 16.85 -6.69
C ARG A 28 17.98 16.91 -7.46
N ALA A 29 18.98 17.64 -6.96
CA ALA A 29 20.30 17.74 -7.59
C ALA A 29 20.96 16.36 -7.70
N VAL A 30 20.92 15.59 -6.62
CA VAL A 30 21.41 14.21 -6.58
C VAL A 30 20.68 13.33 -7.60
N ARG A 31 19.34 13.39 -7.67
CA ARG A 31 18.56 12.66 -8.69
C ARG A 31 18.96 13.04 -10.12
N THR A 32 19.21 14.32 -10.41
CA THR A 32 19.55 14.77 -11.77
C THR A 32 20.97 14.39 -12.22
N GLN A 33 21.88 14.14 -11.28
CA GLN A 33 23.27 13.77 -11.57
C GLN A 33 23.49 12.26 -11.62
N MET A 34 22.55 11.46 -11.11
CA MET A 34 22.65 10.01 -11.17
C MET A 34 22.50 9.49 -12.61
N PRO A 35 23.32 8.51 -13.03
CA PRO A 35 23.12 7.82 -14.28
C PRO A 35 21.74 7.15 -14.33
N ALA A 36 21.12 7.11 -15.51
CA ALA A 36 19.81 6.49 -15.70
C ALA A 36 19.78 5.01 -15.27
N GLN A 37 20.93 4.33 -15.31
CA GLN A 37 21.10 2.95 -14.86
C GLN A 37 20.94 2.77 -13.34
N VAL A 38 21.08 3.85 -12.56
CA VAL A 38 20.97 3.85 -11.09
C VAL A 38 19.59 4.37 -10.64
N LEU A 39 18.92 5.14 -11.50
CA LEU A 39 17.58 5.65 -11.25
C LEU A 39 16.54 4.58 -11.54
N LEU A 40 16.21 3.78 -10.53
CA LEU A 40 15.05 2.91 -10.58
C LEU A 40 13.79 3.74 -10.86
N GLN A 41 12.88 3.20 -11.67
CA GLN A 41 11.56 3.81 -11.84
C GLN A 41 10.83 3.90 -10.50
N GLU A 42 9.86 4.80 -10.38
CA GLU A 42 9.05 4.87 -9.16
C GLU A 42 8.40 3.50 -8.89
N PRO A 43 8.53 2.96 -7.66
CA PRO A 43 7.98 1.66 -7.35
C PRO A 43 6.46 1.69 -7.40
N VAL A 44 5.87 0.53 -7.63
CA VAL A 44 4.45 0.31 -7.36
C VAL A 44 4.26 0.33 -5.85
N LEU A 45 3.34 1.17 -5.38
CA LEU A 45 2.99 1.32 -3.97
C LEU A 45 1.91 0.29 -3.63
N PHE A 46 2.34 -0.82 -3.04
CA PHE A 46 1.50 -1.99 -2.82
C PHE A 46 1.17 -2.17 -1.34
N TRP A 47 -0.13 -2.28 -1.04
CA TRP A 47 -0.65 -2.71 0.25
C TRP A 47 -1.13 -4.14 0.12
N ASP A 48 -0.55 -5.05 0.91
CA ASP A 48 -0.94 -6.45 0.91
C ASP A 48 -2.27 -6.67 1.66
N ALA A 49 -2.86 -7.86 1.50
CA ALA A 49 -4.14 -8.18 2.14
C ALA A 49 -4.13 -8.23 3.68
N ARG A 50 -2.96 -8.09 4.32
CA ARG A 50 -2.83 -7.93 5.78
C ARG A 50 -2.68 -6.47 6.19
N GLY A 51 -2.74 -5.54 5.23
CA GLY A 51 -2.53 -4.12 5.45
C GLY A 51 -1.05 -3.72 5.50
N HIS A 52 -0.11 -4.61 5.17
CA HIS A 52 1.30 -4.24 5.15
C HIS A 52 1.65 -3.48 3.87
N PHE A 53 2.32 -2.34 4.05
CA PHE A 53 2.88 -1.57 2.94
C PHE A 53 4.20 -2.19 2.48
N ALA A 54 4.29 -2.54 1.19
CA ALA A 54 5.45 -3.21 0.61
C ALA A 54 5.66 -2.80 -0.86
N PRO A 55 6.32 -1.65 -1.12
CA PRO A 55 6.62 -1.21 -2.48
C PRO A 55 7.50 -2.22 -3.23
N PHE A 56 7.32 -2.31 -4.55
CA PHE A 56 8.18 -3.11 -5.41
C PHE A 56 8.50 -2.38 -6.72
N HIS A 57 9.68 -2.61 -7.28
CA HIS A 57 10.09 -2.03 -8.55
C HIS A 57 9.80 -2.98 -9.71
N LEU A 58 9.30 -2.42 -10.81
CA LEU A 58 8.99 -3.17 -12.03
C LEU A 58 10.23 -3.74 -12.71
N ASP A 59 11.41 -3.16 -12.44
CA ASP A 59 12.69 -3.67 -12.93
C ASP A 59 13.08 -5.01 -12.28
N PHE A 60 12.59 -5.28 -11.06
CA PHE A 60 12.86 -6.54 -10.33
C PHE A 60 11.68 -7.52 -10.39
N VAL A 61 10.46 -7.01 -10.29
CA VAL A 61 9.23 -7.79 -10.46
C VAL A 61 8.66 -7.42 -11.81
N ASN A 62 9.06 -8.18 -12.83
CA ASN A 62 8.81 -7.88 -14.24
C ASN A 62 7.82 -8.85 -14.90
N SER A 63 7.22 -9.76 -14.13
CA SER A 63 6.21 -10.70 -14.61
C SER A 63 5.22 -11.07 -13.51
N ALA A 64 4.06 -11.61 -13.91
CA ALA A 64 3.06 -12.09 -12.97
C ALA A 64 3.63 -13.22 -12.09
N GLU A 65 4.40 -14.14 -12.66
CA GLU A 65 5.03 -15.25 -11.96
C GLU A 65 6.02 -14.76 -10.90
N ALA A 66 6.84 -13.76 -11.22
CA ALA A 66 7.76 -13.14 -10.27
C ALA A 66 7.00 -12.51 -9.10
N PHE A 67 5.89 -11.82 -9.39
CA PHE A 67 5.05 -11.22 -8.37
C PHE A 67 4.39 -12.28 -7.46
N ILE A 68 3.86 -13.36 -8.04
CA ILE A 68 3.30 -14.48 -7.28
C ILE A 68 4.37 -15.15 -6.41
N ALA A 69 5.60 -15.29 -6.89
CA ALA A 69 6.71 -15.82 -6.09
C ALA A 69 7.01 -14.93 -4.87
N VAL A 70 7.02 -13.60 -5.05
CA VAL A 70 7.14 -12.65 -3.94
C VAL A 70 5.97 -12.81 -2.95
N LEU A 71 4.73 -12.93 -3.43
CA LEU A 71 3.56 -13.13 -2.58
C LEU A 71 3.66 -14.43 -1.77
N ARG A 72 4.09 -15.54 -2.37
CA ARG A 72 4.30 -16.82 -1.65
C ARG A 72 5.25 -16.67 -0.48
N VAL A 73 6.37 -15.97 -0.67
CA VAL A 73 7.32 -15.70 0.43
C VAL A 73 6.71 -14.79 1.49
N ARG A 74 5.96 -13.75 1.08
CA ARG A 74 5.35 -12.80 2.03
C ARG A 74 4.22 -13.39 2.87
N PHE A 75 3.48 -14.35 2.32
CA PHE A 75 2.34 -15.02 2.94
C PHE A 75 2.68 -16.44 3.43
N LYS A 76 3.96 -16.82 3.46
CA LYS A 76 4.43 -18.16 3.84
C LYS A 76 3.88 -18.64 5.20
N ASP A 77 3.74 -17.72 6.15
CA ASP A 77 3.33 -18.05 7.53
C ASP A 77 1.80 -18.04 7.67
N VAL A 78 1.11 -17.12 7.00
CA VAL A 78 -0.34 -16.95 7.04
C VAL A 78 -0.84 -16.53 5.66
N GLY A 79 -1.80 -17.27 5.11
CA GLY A 79 -2.45 -16.94 3.83
C GLY A 79 -1.82 -17.56 2.58
N LEU A 80 -0.75 -18.37 2.71
CA LEU A 80 -0.10 -19.04 1.58
C LEU A 80 -1.10 -19.83 0.71
N ASN A 81 -2.00 -20.59 1.34
CA ASN A 81 -3.02 -21.38 0.64
C ASN A 81 -3.92 -20.51 -0.25
N LYS A 82 -4.23 -19.27 0.16
CA LYS A 82 -5.02 -18.33 -0.65
C LYS A 82 -4.24 -17.86 -1.87
N ILE A 83 -2.95 -17.57 -1.71
CA ILE A 83 -2.05 -17.21 -2.82
C ILE A 83 -1.94 -18.36 -3.83
N GLU A 84 -1.73 -19.58 -3.35
CA GLU A 84 -1.54 -20.75 -4.22
C GLU A 84 -2.79 -21.11 -5.03
N LYS A 85 -3.98 -20.87 -4.48
CA LYS A 85 -5.26 -21.07 -5.17
C LYS A 85 -5.68 -19.88 -6.04
N GLY A 86 -4.97 -18.76 -5.99
CA GLY A 86 -5.40 -17.53 -6.67
C GLY A 86 -6.62 -16.86 -6.02
N GLU A 87 -6.91 -17.15 -4.76
CA GLU A 87 -8.05 -16.62 -4.00
C GLU A 87 -7.71 -15.24 -3.40
N PHE A 88 -7.33 -14.31 -4.27
CA PHE A 88 -7.04 -12.93 -3.92
C PHE A 88 -7.42 -12.00 -5.08
N ALA A 89 -7.70 -10.74 -4.76
CA ALA A 89 -7.95 -9.69 -5.72
C ALA A 89 -6.95 -8.55 -5.53
N ILE A 90 -6.63 -7.85 -6.61
CA ILE A 90 -5.78 -6.67 -6.61
C ILE A 90 -6.55 -5.56 -7.32
N SER A 91 -6.59 -4.38 -6.73
CA SER A 91 -7.26 -3.23 -7.32
C SER A 91 -6.43 -1.96 -7.21
N GLU A 92 -6.59 -1.08 -8.17
CA GLU A 92 -5.98 0.25 -8.15
C GLU A 92 -6.72 1.16 -7.19
N VAL A 93 -5.99 1.84 -6.28
CA VAL A 93 -6.60 2.61 -5.20
C VAL A 93 -7.44 3.78 -5.72
N ALA A 94 -6.96 4.48 -6.76
CA ALA A 94 -7.59 5.69 -7.27
C ALA A 94 -8.88 5.41 -8.06
N THR A 95 -8.86 4.38 -8.89
CA THR A 95 -9.95 4.05 -9.83
C THR A 95 -10.83 2.91 -9.33
N LYS A 96 -10.38 2.19 -8.29
CA LYS A 96 -10.98 0.93 -7.81
C LYS A 96 -11.07 -0.14 -8.90
N ARG A 97 -10.26 0.00 -9.95
CA ARG A 97 -10.22 -0.95 -11.06
C ARG A 97 -9.46 -2.20 -10.65
N ASP A 98 -10.06 -3.35 -10.89
CA ASP A 98 -9.39 -4.63 -10.70
C ASP A 98 -8.23 -4.83 -11.67
N ILE A 99 -7.17 -5.45 -11.17
CA ILE A 99 -5.96 -5.78 -11.90
C ILE A 99 -5.98 -7.27 -12.16
N ASP A 100 -6.20 -7.60 -13.42
CA ASP A 100 -6.17 -8.95 -13.94
C ASP A 100 -4.74 -9.34 -14.31
N LEU A 101 -4.12 -10.20 -13.49
CA LEU A 101 -2.75 -10.68 -13.68
C LEU A 101 -2.58 -11.60 -14.91
N LEU A 102 -3.66 -12.00 -15.59
CA LEU A 102 -3.60 -12.72 -16.86
C LEU A 102 -3.28 -11.80 -18.04
N GLN A 103 -3.40 -10.49 -17.85
CA GLN A 103 -3.05 -9.51 -18.87
C GLN A 103 -1.53 -9.30 -18.93
N SER A 104 -1.07 -8.60 -19.97
CA SER A 104 0.34 -8.22 -20.06
C SER A 104 0.78 -7.45 -18.82
N TRP A 105 1.96 -7.77 -18.29
CA TRP A 105 2.49 -7.16 -17.07
C TRP A 105 2.48 -5.63 -17.09
N SER A 106 2.85 -5.05 -18.24
CA SER A 106 2.84 -3.60 -18.49
C SER A 106 1.45 -2.95 -18.45
N ARG A 107 0.38 -3.73 -18.58
CA ARG A 107 -1.02 -3.27 -18.44
C ARG A 107 -1.51 -3.41 -17.00
N CYS A 108 -0.95 -4.36 -16.26
CA CYS A 108 -1.25 -4.56 -14.84
C CYS A 108 -0.68 -3.43 -13.99
N PHE A 109 0.62 -3.17 -14.16
CA PHE A 109 1.37 -2.27 -13.29
C PHE A 109 2.12 -1.15 -14.02
N ARG A 110 2.13 0.04 -13.41
CA ARG A 110 2.82 1.24 -13.90
C ARG A 110 3.66 1.87 -12.77
N PRO A 111 4.74 2.59 -13.09
CA PRO A 111 5.54 3.30 -12.08
C PRO A 111 4.69 4.24 -11.23
N GLY A 112 4.91 4.21 -9.91
CA GLY A 112 4.19 5.04 -8.94
C GLY A 112 2.72 4.67 -8.69
N GLN A 113 2.21 3.62 -9.34
CA GLN A 113 0.83 3.18 -9.18
C GLN A 113 0.55 2.71 -7.75
N LYS A 114 -0.61 3.09 -7.21
CA LYS A 114 -1.07 2.68 -5.88
C LYS A 114 -2.06 1.53 -6.03
N VAL A 115 -1.75 0.40 -5.42
CA VAL A 115 -2.53 -0.82 -5.54
C VAL A 115 -2.77 -1.44 -4.17
N ASN A 116 -3.95 -2.01 -4.00
CA ASN A 116 -4.38 -2.67 -2.79
C ASN A 116 -4.71 -4.12 -3.11
N MET A 117 -4.47 -5.03 -2.18
CA MET A 117 -4.80 -6.43 -2.32
C MET A 117 -5.77 -6.86 -1.22
N SER A 118 -6.68 -7.76 -1.55
CA SER A 118 -7.57 -8.43 -0.60
C SER A 118 -7.55 -9.94 -0.83
N MET A 119 -7.87 -10.70 0.21
CA MET A 119 -8.09 -12.14 0.08
C MET A 119 -9.57 -12.40 -0.19
N ILE A 120 -9.85 -13.39 -1.04
CA ILE A 120 -11.22 -13.82 -1.35
C ILE A 120 -11.56 -14.97 -0.41
N PHE A 121 -12.70 -14.87 0.27
CA PHE A 121 -13.24 -15.93 1.12
C PHE A 121 -14.63 -16.32 0.63
N ASP A 122 -14.82 -17.60 0.35
CA ASP A 122 -16.14 -18.12 0.01
C ASP A 122 -17.03 -18.12 1.25
N LEU A 123 -18.19 -17.50 1.13
CA LEU A 123 -19.25 -17.54 2.15
C LEU A 123 -19.95 -18.90 2.07
N THR A 124 -19.42 -19.89 2.76
CA THR A 124 -20.14 -21.15 3.01
C THR A 124 -21.23 -20.93 4.06
N PRO A 125 -22.28 -21.78 4.13
CA PRO A 125 -23.30 -21.69 5.18
C PRO A 125 -22.73 -21.69 6.61
N GLU A 126 -21.53 -22.25 6.78
CA GLU A 126 -20.79 -22.35 8.04
C GLU A 126 -19.97 -21.08 8.36
N ASN A 127 -19.68 -20.23 7.37
CA ASN A 127 -18.88 -18.99 7.47
C ASN A 127 -19.71 -17.73 7.14
N LYS A 128 -21.01 -17.73 7.44
CA LYS A 128 -21.91 -16.60 7.16
C LYS A 128 -21.67 -15.37 8.04
N ASP A 129 -20.98 -15.56 9.16
CA ASP A 129 -20.66 -14.46 10.05
C ASP A 129 -19.43 -13.74 9.54
N ASN A 130 -19.56 -12.45 9.21
CA ASN A 130 -18.46 -11.54 8.90
C ASN A 130 -17.62 -11.25 10.16
N SER A 131 -17.12 -12.31 10.78
CA SER A 131 -16.38 -12.26 12.03
C SER A 131 -14.90 -12.04 11.76
N CYS A 132 -14.29 -11.14 12.53
CA CYS A 132 -12.84 -10.99 12.51
C CYS A 132 -12.20 -12.26 13.08
N PRO A 133 -11.29 -12.94 12.35
CA PRO A 133 -10.69 -14.19 12.81
C PRO A 133 -9.76 -14.02 14.03
N VAL A 134 -9.36 -12.78 14.35
CA VAL A 134 -8.46 -12.49 15.48
C VAL A 134 -9.22 -12.19 16.76
N CYS A 135 -10.29 -11.39 16.70
CA CYS A 135 -11.03 -10.96 17.90
C CYS A 135 -12.46 -11.50 17.99
N GLY A 136 -12.94 -12.22 16.98
CA GLY A 136 -14.31 -12.75 16.91
C GLY A 136 -15.38 -11.67 16.71
N PHE A 137 -15.00 -10.41 16.48
CA PHE A 137 -15.96 -9.33 16.29
C PHE A 137 -16.77 -9.55 15.01
N ILE A 138 -18.09 -9.69 15.14
CA ILE A 138 -19.02 -9.85 14.02
C ILE A 138 -19.30 -8.46 13.43
N ASN A 139 -18.89 -8.27 12.19
CA ASN A 139 -19.22 -7.08 11.42
C ASN A 139 -20.65 -7.20 10.85
N SER A 140 -21.50 -6.22 11.13
CA SER A 140 -22.87 -6.14 10.61
C SER A 140 -22.96 -5.57 9.18
N GLY A 141 -21.85 -5.10 8.62
CA GLY A 141 -21.77 -4.65 7.23
C GLY A 141 -21.77 -5.80 6.22
N SER A 142 -22.15 -5.53 4.97
CA SER A 142 -22.03 -6.52 3.89
C SER A 142 -20.56 -6.78 3.54
N SER A 143 -20.26 -8.00 3.11
CA SER A 143 -18.92 -8.41 2.62
C SER A 143 -18.41 -7.58 1.45
N ASP A 144 -19.34 -6.97 0.71
CA ASP A 144 -19.06 -6.23 -0.52
C ASP A 144 -18.80 -4.73 -0.26
N THR A 145 -18.86 -4.31 1.01
CA THR A 145 -18.62 -2.91 1.38
C THR A 145 -17.20 -2.74 1.90
N GLU A 146 -16.38 -1.99 1.17
CA GLU A 146 -15.06 -1.57 1.64
C GLU A 146 -15.22 -0.67 2.88
N ILE A 147 -14.69 -1.11 4.02
CA ILE A 147 -14.63 -0.28 5.22
C ILE A 147 -13.50 0.73 5.01
N LYS A 148 -13.83 2.02 5.00
CA LYS A 148 -12.80 3.08 4.98
C LYS A 148 -11.92 2.92 6.22
N TRP A 149 -10.62 2.72 6.00
CA TRP A 149 -9.63 2.82 7.06
C TRP A 149 -9.75 4.20 7.71
N TYR A 150 -10.13 4.24 8.99
CA TYR A 150 -10.03 5.45 9.78
C TYR A 150 -8.54 5.68 10.07
N GLU A 151 -8.00 6.86 9.76
CA GLU A 151 -6.61 7.29 10.06
C GLU A 151 -6.38 7.50 11.57
N GLY A 152 -6.97 6.66 12.43
CA GLY A 152 -7.11 6.93 13.86
C GLY A 152 -7.07 5.69 14.73
N PHE A 153 -6.17 4.73 14.46
CA PHE A 153 -5.82 3.76 15.50
C PHE A 153 -4.85 4.42 16.48
N LYS A 154 -5.40 5.19 17.43
CA LYS A 154 -4.67 5.48 18.66
C LYS A 154 -4.73 4.20 19.49
N GLY A 155 -3.64 3.45 19.47
CA GLY A 155 -3.42 2.38 20.43
C GLY A 155 -3.60 2.97 21.83
N THR A 156 -4.54 2.42 22.58
CA THR A 156 -4.62 2.64 24.02
C THR A 156 -3.71 1.62 24.69
N ASP A 157 -2.82 2.14 25.53
CA ASP A 157 -1.92 1.42 26.44
C ASP A 157 -2.64 0.37 27.31
#